data_AF-A0A354WJ45-F1
#
_entry.id   AF-A0A354WJ45-F1
#
_cell.length_a   1.000
_cell.length_b   1.000
_cell.length_c   1.000
_cell.angle_alpha   90.00
_cell.angle_beta   90.00
_cell.angle_gamma   90.00
#
_symmetry.space_group_name_H-M   'P 1'
#
loop_
_entity.id
_entity.type
_entity.pdbx_description
1 polymer ?
#
loop_
_entity_poly.entity_id
_entity_poly.type
_entity_poly.pdbx_seq_one_letter_code
_entity_poly.pdbx_strand_id
1 'polypeptide(L)'
;EMVFNLSWFTPYITIFTHGVFSVSEPLKTKLREHGYPVRETPIQQFLGKNHQMTGVELTDGTIIELETGLISMGSHYHNTYLKGINLELQGNNLVTDKMCRTSHPRIFAIGDLKVGLNQVIIAAGDGALAATAIWREIRREVGARPWLENLYNHID
;
A
#
# COMPACT_ATOMS: atom_id res chain seq x y z
N GLU A 1 0.26 -6.75 15.94
CA GLU A 1 -0.94 -7.48 15.46
C GLU A 1 -0.70 -8.29 14.19
N MET A 2 0.03 -7.78 13.19
CA MET A 2 0.40 -8.51 11.95
C MET A 2 0.86 -9.97 12.18
N VAL A 3 1.62 -10.22 13.24
CA VAL A 3 2.08 -11.56 13.66
C VAL A 3 0.97 -12.63 13.68
N PHE A 4 -0.25 -12.29 14.12
CA PHE A 4 -1.35 -13.26 14.21
C PHE A 4 -1.97 -13.56 12.84
N ASN A 5 -1.82 -12.66 11.86
CA ASN A 5 -2.19 -12.95 10.48
C ASN A 5 -1.09 -13.78 9.80
N LEU A 6 0.17 -13.50 10.11
CA LEU A 6 1.31 -14.26 9.60
C LEU A 6 1.27 -15.73 10.05
N SER A 7 0.73 -16.01 11.25
CA SER A 7 0.62 -17.38 11.76
C SER A 7 -0.30 -18.30 10.95
N TRP A 8 -1.09 -17.76 10.02
CA TRP A 8 -1.78 -18.55 9.01
C TRP A 8 -0.80 -19.35 8.12
N PHE A 9 0.38 -18.78 7.83
CA PHE A 9 1.37 -19.39 6.95
C PHE A 9 2.37 -20.27 7.70
N THR A 10 2.78 -19.85 8.91
CA THR A 10 3.79 -20.57 9.70
C THR A 10 3.64 -20.27 11.19
N PRO A 11 3.76 -21.27 12.08
CA PRO A 11 3.81 -21.04 13.52
C PRO A 11 5.21 -20.60 14.02
N TYR A 12 6.25 -20.69 13.19
CA TYR A 12 7.63 -20.43 13.58
C TYR A 12 7.98 -18.95 13.44
N ILE A 13 7.49 -18.11 14.37
CA ILE A 13 7.61 -16.66 14.26
C ILE A 13 8.43 -16.07 15.42
N THR A 14 9.48 -15.33 15.08
CA THR A 14 10.22 -14.45 16.01
C THR A 14 9.97 -12.99 15.65
N ILE A 15 9.64 -12.16 16.64
CA ILE A 15 9.36 -10.74 16.46
C ILE A 15 10.62 -9.94 16.82
N PHE A 16 11.05 -9.06 15.92
CA PHE A 16 12.15 -8.13 16.16
C PHE A 16 11.61 -6.71 16.28
N THR A 17 11.87 -6.03 17.41
CA THR A 17 11.44 -4.63 17.62
C THR A 17 12.54 -3.63 17.33
N HIS A 18 13.77 -4.11 17.15
CA HIS A 18 14.96 -3.27 16.95
C HIS A 18 15.23 -2.28 18.11
N GLY A 19 14.63 -2.51 19.28
CA GLY A 19 14.77 -1.64 20.45
C GLY A 19 14.13 -0.26 20.28
N VAL A 20 13.38 -0.02 19.21
CA VAL A 20 12.86 1.33 18.88
C VAL A 20 11.54 1.66 19.59
N PHE A 21 10.89 0.69 20.23
CA PHE A 21 9.70 0.88 21.05
C PHE A 21 9.53 -0.27 22.06
N SER A 22 8.80 -0.01 23.14
CA SER A 22 8.40 -1.02 24.12
C SER A 22 7.11 -1.73 23.70
N VAL A 23 7.10 -3.07 23.79
CA VAL A 23 5.87 -3.86 23.61
C VAL A 23 5.07 -3.86 24.91
N SER A 24 3.77 -3.57 24.84
CA SER A 24 2.90 -3.55 26.03
C SER A 24 2.78 -4.93 26.67
N GLU A 25 2.63 -4.99 27.99
CA GLU A 25 2.51 -6.27 28.72
C GLU A 25 1.35 -7.16 28.26
N PRO A 26 0.14 -6.62 27.96
CA PRO A 26 -0.94 -7.43 27.40
C PRO A 26 -0.53 -8.12 26.08
N LEU A 27 0.18 -7.41 25.21
CA LEU A 27 0.66 -7.98 23.95
C LEU A 27 1.80 -8.98 24.18
N LYS A 28 2.76 -8.68 25.08
CA LYS A 28 3.82 -9.62 25.46
C LYS A 28 3.24 -10.93 26.00
N THR A 29 2.22 -10.87 26.86
CA THR A 29 1.51 -12.05 27.36
C THR A 29 0.90 -12.85 26.23
N LYS A 30 0.15 -12.21 25.33
CA LYS A 30 -0.46 -12.89 24.19
C LYS A 30 0.57 -13.55 23.27
N LEU A 31 1.71 -12.91 23.03
CA LEU A 31 2.81 -13.48 22.24
C LEU A 31 3.44 -14.70 22.92
N ARG A 32 3.63 -14.64 24.26
CA ARG A 32 4.12 -15.78 25.05
C ARG A 32 3.16 -16.97 25.01
N GLU A 33 1.86 -16.73 25.12
CA GLU A 33 0.82 -17.78 25.02
C GLU A 33 0.85 -18.51 23.68
N HIS A 34 1.26 -17.84 22.61
CA HIS A 34 1.42 -18.44 21.28
C HIS A 34 2.84 -18.97 21.01
N GLY A 35 3.76 -18.83 21.97
CA GLY A 35 5.14 -19.27 21.85
C GLY A 35 6.00 -18.43 20.89
N TYR A 36 5.60 -17.20 20.57
CA TYR A 36 6.34 -16.33 19.64
C TYR A 36 7.39 -15.50 20.40
N PRO A 37 8.70 -15.75 20.22
CA PRO A 37 9.74 -14.99 20.93
C PRO A 37 9.79 -13.54 20.46
N VAL A 38 10.03 -12.62 21.39
CA VAL A 38 10.29 -11.21 21.10
C VAL A 38 11.78 -10.93 21.33
N ARG A 39 12.41 -10.26 20.36
CA ARG A 39 13.80 -9.82 20.39
C ARG A 39 13.82 -8.30 20.32
N GLU A 40 14.23 -7.69 21.43
CA GLU A 40 14.37 -6.24 21.54
C GLU A 40 15.77 -5.77 21.13
N THR A 41 16.78 -6.65 21.17
CA THR A 41 18.12 -6.36 20.65
C THR A 41 18.05 -6.01 19.15
N PRO A 42 18.67 -4.91 18.71
CA PRO A 42 18.75 -4.54 17.29
C PRO A 42 19.42 -5.62 16.44
N ILE A 43 18.94 -5.74 15.20
CA ILE A 43 19.59 -6.54 14.17
C ILE A 43 20.80 -5.75 13.66
N GLN A 44 21.98 -6.35 13.72
CA GLN A 44 23.21 -5.80 13.17
C GLN A 44 23.30 -6.03 11.66
N GLN A 45 22.98 -7.24 11.19
CA GLN A 45 22.99 -7.59 9.77
C GLN A 45 22.13 -8.81 9.45
N PHE A 46 21.71 -8.90 8.19
CA PHE A 46 21.14 -10.12 7.62
C PHE A 46 22.26 -11.06 7.18
N LEU A 47 22.09 -12.35 7.48
CA LEU A 47 23.00 -13.41 7.08
C LEU A 47 22.41 -14.13 5.86
N GLY A 48 23.25 -14.46 4.89
CA GLY A 48 22.82 -15.12 3.67
C GLY A 48 23.83 -15.04 2.53
N LYS A 49 23.54 -15.72 1.41
CA LYS A 49 24.31 -15.66 0.16
C LYS A 49 23.36 -15.71 -1.02
N ASN A 50 23.77 -15.14 -2.16
CA ASN A 50 23.03 -15.21 -3.43
C ASN A 50 21.54 -14.82 -3.29
N HIS A 51 21.26 -13.74 -2.55
CA HIS A 51 19.91 -13.25 -2.26
C HIS A 51 19.01 -14.17 -1.41
N GLN A 52 19.56 -15.23 -0.81
CA GLN A 52 18.86 -16.10 0.13
C GLN A 52 19.28 -15.79 1.56
N MET A 53 18.33 -15.32 2.38
CA MET A 53 18.52 -15.11 3.81
C MET A 53 18.53 -16.46 4.54
N THR A 54 19.43 -16.60 5.50
CA THR A 54 19.53 -17.77 6.39
C THR A 54 19.44 -17.40 7.87
N GLY A 55 19.44 -16.11 8.20
CA GLY A 55 19.34 -15.64 9.57
C GLY A 55 19.64 -14.15 9.72
N VAL A 56 19.76 -13.73 10.97
CA VAL A 56 20.20 -12.39 11.37
C VAL A 56 21.22 -12.50 12.49
N GLU A 57 22.18 -11.58 12.50
CA GLU A 57 23.05 -11.34 13.65
C GLU A 57 22.53 -10.12 14.41
N LEU A 58 22.44 -10.23 15.73
CA LEU A 58 22.07 -9.15 16.64
C LEU A 58 23.29 -8.36 17.09
N THR A 59 23.10 -7.14 17.58
CA THR A 59 24.22 -6.28 18.04
C THR A 59 24.99 -6.83 19.24
N ASP A 60 24.45 -7.83 19.93
CA ASP A 60 25.14 -8.56 21.01
C ASP A 60 25.94 -9.79 20.49
N GLY A 61 25.99 -10.00 19.18
CA GLY A 61 26.65 -11.14 18.54
C GLY A 61 25.81 -12.41 18.47
N THR A 62 24.59 -12.41 19.02
CA THR A 62 23.68 -13.56 18.91
C THR A 62 23.25 -13.77 17.47
N ILE A 63 23.33 -15.01 16.99
CA ILE A 63 22.82 -15.41 15.67
C ILE A 63 21.48 -16.10 15.84
N ILE A 64 20.50 -15.70 15.02
CA ILE A 64 19.19 -16.34 14.93
C ILE A 64 18.97 -16.82 13.50
N GLU A 65 18.86 -18.12 13.33
CA GLU A 65 18.57 -18.76 12.04
C GLU A 65 17.12 -18.48 11.62
N LEU A 66 16.93 -18.08 10.37
CA LEU A 66 15.64 -17.71 9.79
C LEU A 66 15.61 -18.05 8.30
N GLU A 67 14.52 -18.65 7.84
CA GLU A 67 14.34 -18.98 6.41
C GLU A 67 13.68 -17.84 5.61
N THR A 68 12.92 -16.98 6.29
CA THR A 68 12.15 -15.90 5.67
C THR A 68 11.87 -14.76 6.66
N GLY A 69 11.43 -13.61 6.16
CA GLY A 69 11.13 -12.44 6.97
C GLY A 69 10.06 -11.55 6.34
N LEU A 70 9.34 -10.83 7.19
CA LEU A 70 8.36 -9.83 6.80
C LEU A 70 8.62 -8.53 7.56
N ILE A 71 8.86 -7.45 6.83
CA ILE A 71 9.04 -6.11 7.40
C ILE A 71 7.68 -5.42 7.46
N SER A 72 7.24 -5.06 8.66
CA SER A 72 5.98 -4.33 8.89
C SER A 72 6.23 -3.08 9.72
N MET A 73 6.91 -2.11 9.11
CA MET A 73 7.31 -0.85 9.75
C MET A 73 6.58 0.38 9.21
N GLY A 74 5.46 0.16 8.53
CA GLY A 74 4.68 1.22 7.88
C GLY A 74 5.25 1.62 6.51
N SER A 75 4.76 2.72 5.98
CA SER A 75 5.11 3.22 4.64
C SER A 75 5.18 4.74 4.65
N HIS A 76 6.16 5.29 3.93
CA HIS A 76 6.32 6.72 3.70
C HIS A 76 6.05 7.03 2.22
N TYR A 77 4.90 7.64 1.94
CA TYR A 77 4.57 8.10 0.59
C TYR A 77 5.18 9.48 0.33
N HIS A 78 5.85 9.66 -0.80
CA HIS A 78 6.41 10.95 -1.22
C HIS A 78 5.36 11.81 -1.95
N ASN A 79 4.21 12.03 -1.31
CA ASN A 79 3.07 12.77 -1.87
C ASN A 79 3.12 14.29 -1.57
N THR A 80 4.28 14.82 -1.18
CA THR A 80 4.44 16.21 -0.73
C THR A 80 4.11 17.25 -1.80
N TYR A 81 4.19 16.88 -3.08
CA TYR A 81 3.77 17.72 -4.21
C TYR A 81 2.26 18.02 -4.22
N LEU A 82 1.46 17.31 -3.42
CA LEU A 82 0.02 17.54 -3.28
C LEU A 82 -0.35 18.55 -2.19
N LYS A 83 0.59 19.01 -1.36
CA LYS A 83 0.29 19.85 -0.17
C LYS A 83 -0.40 21.18 -0.46
N GLY A 84 -0.36 21.68 -1.70
CA GLY A 84 -1.08 22.88 -2.13
C GLY A 84 -2.52 22.64 -2.59
N ILE A 85 -2.95 21.38 -2.66
CA ILE A 85 -4.27 20.97 -3.12
C ILE A 85 -4.98 20.38 -1.90
N ASN A 86 -6.08 21.00 -1.47
CA ASN A 86 -6.84 20.55 -0.30
C ASN A 86 -7.61 19.25 -0.61
N LEU A 87 -6.90 18.12 -0.58
CA LEU A 87 -7.42 16.79 -0.84
C LEU A 87 -7.76 16.08 0.46
N GLU A 88 -8.86 15.34 0.45
CA GLU A 88 -9.27 14.51 1.58
C GLU A 88 -8.33 13.31 1.75
N LEU A 89 -7.89 13.09 3.00
CA LEU A 89 -6.95 12.05 3.38
C LEU A 89 -7.52 11.18 4.50
N GLN A 90 -7.23 9.88 4.44
CA GLN A 90 -7.42 8.95 5.56
C GLN A 90 -6.04 8.37 5.91
N GLY A 91 -5.47 8.84 7.03
CA GLY A 91 -4.06 8.61 7.32
C GLY A 91 -3.18 9.29 6.27
N ASN A 92 -2.28 8.55 5.61
CA ASN A 92 -1.42 9.06 4.55
C ASN A 92 -1.99 8.82 3.13
N ASN A 93 -3.16 8.19 3.02
CA ASN A 93 -3.78 7.79 1.76
C ASN A 93 -4.89 8.75 1.33
N LEU A 94 -5.05 8.93 0.02
CA LEU A 94 -6.12 9.77 -0.56
C LEU A 94 -7.45 9.02 -0.56
N VAL A 95 -8.50 9.69 -0.09
CA VAL A 95 -9.88 9.19 -0.18
C VAL A 95 -10.40 9.44 -1.60
N THR A 96 -11.07 8.43 -2.17
CA THR A 96 -11.62 8.52 -3.52
C THR A 96 -13.04 7.94 -3.61
N ASP A 97 -13.79 8.39 -4.61
CA ASP A 97 -15.04 7.73 -5.02
C ASP A 97 -14.78 6.39 -5.75
N LYS A 98 -15.86 5.73 -6.18
CA LYS A 98 -15.82 4.45 -6.91
C LYS A 98 -15.14 4.53 -8.28
N MET A 99 -14.88 5.72 -8.79
CA MET A 99 -14.21 6.00 -10.06
C MET A 99 -12.81 6.58 -9.85
N CYS A 100 -12.26 6.45 -8.63
CA CYS A 100 -10.93 6.92 -8.23
C CYS A 100 -10.78 8.45 -8.18
N ARG A 101 -11.88 9.22 -8.22
CA ARG A 101 -11.84 10.68 -8.10
C ARG A 101 -11.65 11.08 -6.64
N THR A 102 -10.74 12.00 -6.39
CA THR A 102 -10.53 12.59 -5.06
C THR A 102 -11.62 13.61 -4.71
N SER A 103 -11.50 14.31 -3.57
CA SER A 103 -12.35 15.45 -3.23
C SER A 103 -12.25 16.62 -4.23
N HIS A 104 -11.20 16.66 -5.06
CA HIS A 104 -11.07 17.63 -6.14
C HIS A 104 -11.65 17.07 -7.45
N PRO A 105 -12.48 17.84 -8.20
CA PRO A 105 -13.26 17.32 -9.32
C PRO A 105 -12.44 16.74 -10.47
N ARG A 106 -11.18 17.21 -10.63
CA ARG A 106 -10.29 16.83 -11.74
C ARG A 106 -9.03 16.07 -11.31
N ILE A 107 -8.92 15.66 -10.05
CA ILE A 107 -7.76 14.92 -9.55
C ILE A 107 -8.20 13.52 -9.14
N PHE A 108 -7.44 12.53 -9.62
CA PHE A 108 -7.69 11.12 -9.38
C PHE A 108 -6.49 10.52 -8.63
N ALA A 109 -6.76 9.55 -7.77
CA ALA A 109 -5.73 8.78 -7.07
C ALA A 109 -5.93 7.29 -7.34
N ILE A 110 -4.84 6.59 -7.65
CA ILE A 110 -4.85 5.18 -8.05
C ILE A 110 -3.75 4.41 -7.31
N GLY A 111 -3.89 3.09 -7.24
CA GLY A 111 -2.90 2.21 -6.64
C GLY A 111 -2.66 2.52 -5.17
N ASP A 112 -1.42 2.34 -4.72
CA ASP A 112 -1.03 2.38 -3.30
C ASP A 112 -1.23 3.74 -2.62
N LEU A 113 -1.41 4.82 -3.39
CA LEU A 113 -1.63 6.15 -2.84
C LEU A 113 -3.09 6.38 -2.39
N LYS A 114 -4.06 5.65 -2.95
CA LYS A 114 -5.47 5.74 -2.53
C LYS A 114 -5.76 4.79 -1.37
N VAL A 115 -6.84 5.03 -0.63
CA VAL A 115 -7.34 4.07 0.36
C VAL A 115 -7.75 2.75 -0.32
N GLY A 116 -7.14 1.63 0.08
CA GLY A 116 -7.48 0.31 -0.44
C GLY A 116 -6.36 -0.71 -0.32
N LEU A 117 -6.46 -1.78 -1.12
CA LEU A 117 -5.46 -2.83 -1.19
C LEU A 117 -4.32 -2.44 -2.15
N ASN A 118 -3.08 -2.65 -1.72
CA ASN A 118 -1.86 -2.41 -2.50
C ASN A 118 -1.52 -3.65 -3.31
N GLN A 119 -2.13 -3.78 -4.50
CA GLN A 119 -1.94 -4.90 -5.41
C GLN A 119 -1.89 -4.38 -6.85
N VAL A 120 -1.02 -4.97 -7.68
CA VAL A 120 -0.84 -4.56 -9.09
C VAL A 120 -2.16 -4.57 -9.85
N ILE A 121 -2.98 -5.60 -9.68
CA ILE A 121 -4.25 -5.72 -10.41
C ILE A 121 -5.28 -4.66 -9.97
N ILE A 122 -5.25 -4.27 -8.70
CA ILE A 122 -6.10 -3.20 -8.17
C ILE A 122 -5.67 -1.86 -8.79
N ALA A 123 -4.37 -1.55 -8.80
CA ALA A 123 -3.85 -0.35 -9.42
C ALA A 123 -4.18 -0.25 -10.92
N ALA A 124 -4.12 -1.38 -11.65
CA ALA A 124 -4.51 -1.43 -13.05
C ALA A 124 -6.03 -1.16 -13.23
N GLY A 125 -6.87 -1.76 -12.38
CA GLY A 125 -8.31 -1.51 -12.36
C GLY A 125 -8.66 -0.06 -12.04
N ASP A 126 -7.98 0.54 -11.06
CA ASP A 126 -8.13 1.96 -10.72
C ASP A 126 -7.83 2.85 -11.93
N GLY A 127 -6.76 2.54 -12.67
CA GLY A 127 -6.39 3.26 -13.89
C GLY A 127 -7.49 3.22 -14.94
N ALA A 128 -8.10 2.05 -15.17
CA ALA A 128 -9.22 1.89 -16.09
C ALA A 128 -10.46 2.69 -15.67
N LEU A 129 -10.76 2.72 -14.37
CA LEU A 129 -11.88 3.50 -13.82
C LEU A 129 -11.64 5.01 -13.98
N ALA A 130 -10.47 5.51 -13.56
CA ALA A 130 -10.11 6.91 -13.67
C ALA A 130 -10.12 7.39 -15.13
N ALA A 131 -9.50 6.63 -16.05
CA ALA A 131 -9.47 6.95 -17.47
C ALA A 131 -10.89 6.99 -18.06
N THR A 132 -11.76 6.04 -17.71
CA THR A 132 -13.17 6.04 -18.14
C THR A 132 -13.93 7.25 -17.61
N ALA A 133 -13.69 7.66 -16.37
CA ALA A 133 -14.33 8.83 -15.78
C ALA A 133 -13.92 10.12 -16.50
N ILE A 134 -12.62 10.31 -16.73
CA ILE A 134 -12.06 11.46 -17.46
C ILE A 134 -12.62 11.49 -18.90
N TRP A 135 -12.61 10.35 -19.60
CA TRP A 135 -13.18 10.26 -20.94
C TRP A 135 -14.68 10.63 -20.97
N ARG A 136 -15.47 10.18 -19.99
CA ARG A 136 -16.90 10.52 -19.90
C ARG A 136 -17.12 12.02 -19.74
N GLU A 137 -16.28 12.70 -18.95
CA GLU A 137 -16.34 14.16 -18.78
C GLU A 137 -16.01 14.88 -20.08
N ILE A 138 -14.86 14.57 -20.70
CA ILE A 138 -14.43 15.17 -21.98
C ILE A 138 -15.50 14.96 -23.06
N ARG A 139 -16.04 13.74 -23.18
CA ARG A 139 -17.07 13.43 -24.18
C ARG A 139 -18.35 14.26 -23.98
N ARG A 140 -18.74 14.52 -22.73
CA ARG A 140 -19.92 15.35 -22.42
C ARG A 140 -19.67 16.82 -22.75
N GLU A 141 -18.45 17.31 -22.53
CA GLU A 141 -18.07 18.69 -22.88
C GLU A 141 -17.97 18.90 -24.40
N VAL A 142 -17.43 17.94 -25.14
CA VAL A 142 -17.25 18.04 -26.61
C VAL A 142 -18.55 17.82 -27.39
N GLY A 143 -19.43 16.94 -26.90
CA GLY A 143 -20.69 16.63 -27.57
C GLY A 143 -20.57 15.65 -28.75
N ALA A 144 -21.64 15.54 -29.53
CA ALA A 144 -21.71 14.62 -30.66
C ALA A 144 -20.89 15.13 -31.85
N ARG A 145 -20.22 14.21 -32.56
CA ARG A 145 -19.50 14.54 -33.79
C ARG A 145 -20.50 14.66 -34.96
N PRO A 146 -20.60 15.82 -35.64
CA PRO A 146 -21.53 15.98 -36.74
C PRO A 146 -21.05 15.23 -38.00
N TRP A 147 -21.99 14.73 -38.79
CA TRP A 147 -21.71 14.21 -40.14
C TRP A 147 -21.85 15.35 -41.15
N LEU A 148 -20.77 16.11 -41.34
CA LEU A 148 -20.78 17.37 -42.10
C LEU A 148 -21.27 17.23 -43.55
N GLU A 149 -20.87 16.17 -44.25
CA GLU A 149 -21.26 15.91 -45.64
C GLU A 149 -22.78 15.71 -45.79
N ASN A 150 -23.44 15.10 -44.81
CA ASN A 150 -24.87 14.79 -44.89
C ASN A 150 -25.78 15.94 -44.40
N LEU A 151 -25.22 17.02 -43.86
CA LEU A 151 -26.02 18.18 -43.43
C LEU A 151 -26.58 18.97 -44.62
N TYR A 152 -25.93 18.91 -45.78
CA TYR A 152 -26.31 19.69 -46.97
C TYR A 152 -27.20 18.92 -47.96
N ASN A 153 -27.30 17.59 -47.84
CA ASN A 153 -28.10 16.73 -48.74
C ASN A 153 -29.62 16.75 -48.44
N HIS A 154 -30.06 17.48 -47.42
CA HIS A 154 -31.47 17.57 -46.99
C HIS A 154 -32.06 18.97 -47.15
N ILE A 155 -31.37 19.86 -47.87
CA ILE A 155 -31.85 21.21 -48.19
C ILE A 155 -32.24 21.22 -49.67
N ASP A 156 -33.33 20.53 -50.00
CA ASP A 156 -34.08 20.64 -51.26
C ASP A 156 -35.57 20.43 -50.97
#